data_AF-A0A3E1ER29-F1
#
_entry.id   AF-A0A3E1ER29-F1
#
_cell.length_a   1.000
_cell.length_b   1.000
_cell.length_c   1.000
_cell.angle_alpha   90.00
_cell.angle_beta   90.00
_cell.angle_gamma   90.00
#
_symmetry.space_group_name_H-M   'P 1'
#
loop_
_entity.id
_entity.type
_entity.pdbx_description
1 polymer ?
#
loop_
_entity_poly.entity_id
_entity_poly.type
_entity_poly.pdbx_seq_one_letter_code
_entity_poly.pdbx_strand_id
1 'polypeptide(L)'
;MRTKAEKRTDAEPTATTLPDDIAALLASTRPITPGELSSLEQAAEALRSDPAYLADFSKGLVVEDILRAMEEAGLNRNTLAAKLGKTRQYVGKILDEERPANFTIDTLAELSSALGVKLHVRMLPESEHMIFVRGLTVTTKVEPIAAFPNQQVRSTSIFEDGFEPSNFIPFPTNQHERPRMSS
;
A
#
# COMPACT_ATOMS: atom_id res chain seq x y z
N MET A 1 -21.77 -37.92 17.24
CA MET A 1 -21.80 -36.48 17.60
C MET A 1 -22.32 -35.71 16.39
N ARG A 2 -23.55 -35.19 16.46
CA ARG A 2 -24.23 -34.52 15.33
C ARG A 2 -23.97 -33.01 15.40
N THR A 3 -23.29 -32.46 14.42
CA THR A 3 -23.13 -31.02 14.22
C THR A 3 -24.45 -30.43 13.74
N LYS A 4 -24.99 -29.50 14.52
CA LYS A 4 -26.27 -28.84 14.30
C LYS A 4 -26.05 -27.72 13.28
N ALA A 5 -26.67 -27.84 12.10
CA ALA A 5 -26.62 -26.81 11.06
C ALA A 5 -27.38 -25.57 11.55
N GLU A 6 -26.65 -24.48 11.76
CA GLU A 6 -27.17 -23.20 12.21
C GLU A 6 -27.74 -22.45 11.00
N LYS A 7 -29.07 -22.36 10.96
CA LYS A 7 -29.86 -21.73 9.91
C LYS A 7 -29.61 -20.22 9.95
N ARG A 8 -28.77 -19.71 9.05
CA ARG A 8 -28.63 -18.26 8.81
C ARG A 8 -29.97 -17.75 8.27
N THR A 9 -30.70 -17.03 9.11
CA THR A 9 -31.81 -16.18 8.70
C THR A 9 -31.25 -14.95 8.02
N ASP A 10 -31.53 -14.81 6.73
CA ASP A 10 -31.27 -13.62 5.93
C ASP A 10 -32.11 -12.46 6.50
N ALA A 11 -31.52 -11.71 7.43
CA ALA A 11 -32.10 -10.44 7.86
C ALA A 11 -31.91 -9.46 6.69
N GLU A 12 -33.00 -9.05 6.06
CA GLU A 12 -32.99 -7.93 5.12
C GLU A 12 -32.29 -6.74 5.79
N PRO A 13 -31.36 -6.05 5.11
CA PRO A 13 -30.72 -4.87 5.65
C PRO A 13 -31.80 -3.82 5.87
N THR A 14 -32.27 -3.69 7.11
CA THR A 14 -33.17 -2.61 7.52
C THR A 14 -32.47 -1.31 7.20
N ALA A 15 -33.01 -0.57 6.24
CA ALA A 15 -32.51 0.73 5.84
C ALA A 15 -32.42 1.61 7.10
N THR A 16 -31.20 1.82 7.59
CA THR A 16 -30.95 2.66 8.75
C THR A 16 -31.41 4.07 8.38
N THR A 17 -32.55 4.48 8.91
CA THR A 17 -33.06 5.84 8.75
C THR A 17 -32.02 6.79 9.33
N LEU A 18 -31.48 7.66 8.48
CA LEU A 18 -30.52 8.67 8.90
C LEU A 18 -31.16 9.55 9.99
N PRO A 19 -30.43 9.90 11.06
CA PRO A 19 -30.86 10.92 12.02
C PRO A 19 -31.35 12.19 11.33
N ASP A 20 -32.45 12.78 11.83
CA ASP A 20 -33.16 13.91 11.19
C ASP A 20 -32.25 15.14 10.98
N ASP A 21 -31.28 15.35 11.86
CA ASP A 21 -30.30 16.43 11.77
C ASP A 21 -29.34 16.25 10.58
N ILE A 22 -28.86 15.03 10.35
CA ILE A 22 -28.03 14.68 9.18
C ILE A 22 -28.85 14.80 7.90
N ALA A 23 -30.10 14.32 7.91
CA ALA A 23 -30.99 14.42 6.75
C ALA A 23 -31.24 15.89 6.37
N ALA A 24 -31.46 16.77 7.35
CA ALA A 24 -31.62 18.21 7.13
C ALA A 24 -30.34 18.86 6.57
N LEU A 25 -29.17 18.48 7.08
CA LEU A 25 -27.87 18.95 6.56
C LEU A 25 -27.65 18.55 5.10
N LEU A 26 -27.90 17.28 4.75
CA LEU A 26 -27.76 16.79 3.38
C LEU A 26 -28.77 17.44 2.44
N ALA A 27 -30.02 17.63 2.88
CA ALA A 27 -31.05 18.32 2.10
C ALA A 27 -30.71 19.80 1.82
N SER A 28 -29.92 20.43 2.69
CA SER A 28 -29.45 21.81 2.51
C SER A 28 -28.25 21.93 1.56
N THR A 29 -27.62 20.80 1.20
CA THR A 29 -26.43 20.80 0.35
C THR A 29 -26.82 20.99 -1.11
N ARG A 30 -26.21 21.95 -1.80
CA ARG A 30 -26.43 22.16 -3.24
C ARG A 30 -25.97 20.92 -4.03
N PRO A 31 -26.76 20.39 -4.96
CA PRO A 31 -26.32 19.30 -5.81
C PRO A 31 -25.15 19.74 -6.70
N ILE A 32 -24.14 18.88 -6.83
CA ILE A 32 -22.99 19.11 -7.72
C ILE A 32 -23.50 19.08 -9.16
N THR A 33 -23.23 20.15 -9.91
CA THR A 33 -23.60 20.22 -11.33
C THR A 33 -22.61 19.42 -12.18
N PRO A 34 -23.03 18.88 -13.35
CA PRO A 34 -22.13 18.15 -14.24
C PRO A 34 -20.89 18.95 -14.67
N GLY A 35 -21.02 20.28 -14.81
CA GLY A 35 -19.88 21.16 -15.13
C GLY A 35 -18.87 21.27 -13.98
N GLU A 36 -19.34 21.38 -12.74
CA GLU A 36 -18.48 21.34 -11.56
C GLU A 36 -17.78 19.98 -11.42
N LEU A 37 -18.49 18.89 -11.69
CA LEU A 37 -17.90 17.55 -11.68
C LEU A 37 -16.75 17.43 -12.70
N SER A 38 -16.98 17.84 -13.94
CA SER A 38 -15.93 17.81 -14.98
C SER A 38 -14.74 18.71 -14.61
N SER A 39 -14.98 19.89 -14.03
CA SER A 39 -13.90 20.76 -13.55
C SER A 39 -13.10 20.12 -12.40
N LEU A 40 -13.76 19.41 -11.49
CA LEU A 40 -13.11 18.68 -10.40
C LEU A 40 -12.28 17.52 -10.92
N GLU A 41 -12.79 16.76 -11.91
CA GLU A 41 -12.04 15.69 -12.57
C GLU A 41 -10.76 16.20 -13.23
N GLN A 42 -10.85 17.32 -13.96
CA GLN A 42 -9.68 17.96 -14.58
C GLN A 42 -8.66 18.44 -13.53
N ALA A 43 -9.13 19.04 -12.44
CA ALA A 43 -8.25 19.49 -11.36
C ALA A 43 -7.57 18.29 -10.65
N ALA A 44 -8.30 17.21 -10.42
CA ALA A 44 -7.76 15.98 -9.84
C ALA A 44 -6.68 15.38 -10.75
N GLU A 45 -6.92 15.37 -12.07
CA GLU A 45 -5.96 14.83 -13.03
C GLU A 45 -4.68 15.69 -13.12
N ALA A 46 -4.84 17.01 -13.08
CA ALA A 46 -3.71 17.93 -13.02
C ALA A 46 -2.83 17.69 -11.77
N LEU A 47 -3.45 17.44 -10.61
CA LEU A 47 -2.72 17.10 -9.38
C LEU A 47 -2.02 15.74 -9.47
N ARG A 48 -2.67 14.72 -10.02
CA ARG A 48 -2.08 13.38 -10.20
C ARG A 48 -0.84 13.40 -11.09
N SER A 49 -0.79 14.31 -12.05
CA SER A 49 0.35 14.46 -12.96
C SER A 49 1.46 15.36 -12.40
N ASP A 50 1.24 16.08 -11.30
CA ASP A 50 2.24 16.98 -10.70
C ASP A 50 3.29 16.20 -9.88
N PRO A 51 4.58 16.21 -10.27
CA PRO A 51 5.62 15.51 -9.54
C PRO A 51 5.80 15.99 -8.09
N ALA A 52 5.56 17.28 -7.80
CA ALA A 52 5.70 17.81 -6.45
C ALA A 52 4.61 17.26 -5.54
N TYR A 53 3.36 17.31 -6.00
CA TYR A 53 2.22 16.68 -5.32
C TYR A 53 2.44 15.18 -5.10
N LEU A 54 2.84 14.43 -6.14
CA LEU A 54 3.09 12.99 -6.03
C LEU A 54 4.17 12.67 -5.00
N ALA A 55 5.25 13.45 -4.95
CA ALA A 55 6.31 13.26 -3.98
C ALA A 55 5.82 13.48 -2.54
N ASP A 56 5.07 14.54 -2.29
CA ASP A 56 4.55 14.85 -0.96
C ASP A 56 3.46 13.86 -0.52
N PHE A 57 2.55 13.50 -1.42
CA PHE A 57 1.56 12.45 -1.18
C PHE A 57 2.24 11.11 -0.83
N SER A 58 3.26 10.71 -1.60
CA SER A 58 4.02 9.48 -1.36
C SER A 58 4.75 9.49 -0.02
N LYS A 59 5.32 10.63 0.39
CA LYS A 59 5.94 10.77 1.73
C LYS A 59 4.89 10.60 2.84
N GLY A 60 3.69 11.18 2.66
CA GLY A 60 2.58 11.02 3.60
C GLY A 60 2.19 9.55 3.78
N LEU A 61 2.02 8.82 2.67
CA LEU A 61 1.71 7.38 2.71
C LEU A 61 2.78 6.57 3.45
N VAL A 62 4.06 6.88 3.23
CA VAL A 62 5.17 6.24 3.94
C VAL A 62 5.08 6.51 5.46
N VAL A 63 4.77 7.74 5.87
CA VAL A 63 4.63 8.07 7.30
C VAL A 63 3.45 7.32 7.91
N GLU A 64 2.31 7.26 7.23
CA GLU A 64 1.15 6.47 7.65
C GLU A 64 1.49 4.98 7.80
N ASP A 65 2.20 4.40 6.83
CA ASP A 65 2.67 3.01 6.87
C ASP A 65 3.58 2.75 8.07
N ILE A 66 4.49 3.67 8.37
CA ILE A 66 5.37 3.57 9.55
C ILE A 66 4.55 3.63 10.84
N LEU A 67 3.63 4.59 10.96
CA LEU A 67 2.79 4.76 12.15
C LEU A 67 1.93 3.52 12.40
N ARG A 68 1.31 2.98 11.34
CA ARG A 68 0.54 1.74 11.39
C ARG A 68 1.39 0.55 11.80
N ALA A 69 2.59 0.38 11.22
CA ALA A 69 3.51 -0.69 11.59
C ALA A 69 3.98 -0.56 13.05
N MET A 70 4.19 0.67 13.54
CA MET A 70 4.50 0.92 14.95
C MET A 70 3.34 0.53 15.87
N GLU A 71 2.11 0.88 15.52
CA GLU A 71 0.91 0.53 16.28
C GLU A 71 0.71 -0.99 16.35
N GLU A 72 0.76 -1.67 15.20
CA GLU A 72 0.64 -3.13 15.10
C GLU A 72 1.73 -3.87 15.91
N ALA A 73 2.95 -3.31 15.95
CA ALA A 73 4.07 -3.86 16.72
C ALA A 73 4.12 -3.41 18.19
N GLY A 74 3.20 -2.54 18.65
CA GLY A 74 3.22 -1.97 20.00
C GLY A 74 4.46 -1.12 20.30
N LEU A 75 5.05 -0.49 19.28
CA LEU A 75 6.27 0.29 19.39
C LEU A 75 5.95 1.77 19.59
N ASN A 76 6.63 2.41 20.53
CA ASN A 76 6.63 3.87 20.66
C ASN A 76 7.87 4.47 19.96
N ARG A 77 7.90 5.81 19.83
CA ARG A 77 8.99 6.54 19.17
C ARG A 77 10.37 6.29 19.80
N ASN A 78 10.44 6.06 21.12
CA ASN A 78 11.70 5.79 21.81
C ASN A 78 12.23 4.40 21.44
N THR A 79 11.35 3.40 21.39
CA THR A 79 11.72 2.03 21.01
C THR A 79 12.17 1.96 19.55
N LEU A 80 11.49 2.68 18.65
CA LEU A 80 11.93 2.78 17.26
C LEU A 80 13.30 3.48 17.14
N ALA A 81 13.51 4.57 17.86
CA ALA A 81 14.80 5.27 17.88
C ALA A 81 15.94 4.36 18.37
N ALA A 82 15.69 3.57 19.42
CA ALA A 82 16.65 2.59 19.93
C ALA A 82 16.96 1.49 18.90
N LYS A 83 15.93 0.95 18.22
CA LYS A 83 16.10 -0.06 17.15
C LYS A 83 16.89 0.46 15.96
N LEU A 84 16.73 1.72 15.59
CA LEU A 84 17.46 2.37 14.50
C LEU A 84 18.88 2.82 14.91
N GLY A 85 19.20 2.84 16.21
CA GLY A 85 20.42 3.47 16.70
C GLY A 85 20.46 4.98 16.44
N LYS A 86 19.29 5.66 16.46
CA LYS A 86 19.15 7.10 16.21
C LYS A 86 18.53 7.81 17.41
N THR A 87 18.52 9.14 17.37
CA THR A 87 17.89 9.94 18.44
C THR A 87 16.37 9.95 18.31
N ARG A 88 15.66 10.14 19.43
CA ARG A 88 14.20 10.34 19.42
C ARG A 88 13.79 11.52 18.55
N GLN A 89 14.59 12.59 18.53
CA GLN A 89 14.34 13.78 17.71
C GLN A 89 14.39 13.46 16.21
N TYR A 90 15.33 12.61 15.79
CA TYR A 90 15.41 12.13 14.40
C TYR A 90 14.13 11.39 14.01
N VAL A 91 13.66 10.46 14.85
CA VAL A 91 12.37 9.76 14.62
C VAL A 91 11.20 10.74 14.62
N GLY A 92 11.20 11.73 15.52
CA GLY A 92 10.18 12.78 15.55
C GLY A 92 10.10 13.58 14.25
N LYS A 93 11.25 13.92 13.66
CA LYS A 93 11.33 14.62 12.37
C LYS A 93 10.85 13.75 11.20
N ILE A 94 11.11 12.44 11.25
CA ILE A 94 10.65 11.49 10.22
C ILE A 94 9.12 11.36 10.24
N LEU A 95 8.52 11.35 11.44
CA LEU A 95 7.09 11.17 11.64
C LEU A 95 6.31 12.49 11.68
N ASP A 96 6.92 13.59 11.25
CA ASP A 96 6.27 14.90 11.21
C ASP A 96 5.50 15.03 9.89
N GLU A 97 4.16 14.99 9.97
CA GLU A 97 3.26 15.12 8.82
C GLU A 97 3.24 16.54 8.24
N GLU A 98 3.50 17.57 9.05
CA GLU A 98 3.50 18.96 8.57
C GLU A 98 4.78 19.29 7.77
N ARG A 99 5.86 18.56 8.06
CA ARG A 99 7.18 18.77 7.43
C ARG A 99 7.82 17.43 7.08
N PRO A 100 7.28 16.72 6.08
CA PRO A 100 7.75 15.39 5.72
C PRO A 100 9.22 15.44 5.29
N ALA A 101 10.03 14.59 5.92
CA ALA A 101 11.44 14.46 5.58
C ALA A 101 11.61 13.87 4.18
N ASN A 102 12.69 14.25 3.48
CA ASN A 102 13.08 13.58 2.25
C ASN A 102 13.67 12.21 2.62
N PHE A 103 12.95 11.14 2.31
CA PHE A 103 13.40 9.77 2.51
C PHE A 103 14.29 9.31 1.36
N THR A 104 15.43 8.71 1.68
CA THR A 104 16.17 7.89 0.71
C THR A 104 15.66 6.45 0.78
N ILE A 105 15.87 5.68 -0.30
CA ILE A 105 15.56 4.24 -0.31
C ILE A 105 16.29 3.52 0.83
N ASP A 106 17.53 3.92 1.14
CA ASP A 106 18.30 3.36 2.26
C ASP A 106 17.61 3.62 3.61
N THR A 107 17.07 4.82 3.82
CA THR A 107 16.34 5.17 5.04
C THR A 107 15.06 4.33 5.16
N LEU A 108 14.34 4.13 4.07
CA LEU A 108 13.15 3.26 4.05
C LEU A 108 13.51 1.81 4.34
N ALA A 109 14.65 1.33 3.83
CA ALA A 109 15.14 -0.02 4.08
C ALA A 109 15.51 -0.21 5.56
N GLU A 110 16.23 0.73 6.16
CA GLU A 110 16.54 0.74 7.60
C GLU A 110 15.27 0.72 8.45
N LEU A 111 14.30 1.56 8.13
CA LEU A 111 13.01 1.63 8.83
C LEU A 111 12.24 0.31 8.72
N SER A 112 12.13 -0.24 7.51
CA SER A 112 11.42 -1.51 7.28
C SER A 112 12.05 -2.65 8.07
N SER A 113 13.40 -2.72 8.11
CA SER A 113 14.13 -3.70 8.89
C SER A 113 13.93 -3.53 10.40
N ALA A 114 13.91 -2.29 10.91
CA ALA A 114 13.72 -2.01 12.33
C ALA A 114 12.30 -2.36 12.81
N LEU A 115 11.30 -2.14 11.96
CA LEU A 115 9.89 -2.43 12.19
C LEU A 115 9.51 -3.88 11.92
N GLY A 116 10.35 -4.65 11.21
CA GLY A 116 10.06 -6.04 10.84
C GLY A 116 9.03 -6.15 9.71
N VAL A 117 8.95 -5.15 8.84
CA VAL A 117 8.06 -5.12 7.67
C VAL A 117 8.87 -5.24 6.38
N LYS A 118 8.21 -5.58 5.27
CA LYS A 118 8.85 -5.67 3.96
C LYS A 118 8.69 -4.36 3.19
N LEU A 119 9.80 -3.79 2.74
CA LEU A 119 9.80 -2.66 1.82
C LEU A 119 9.56 -3.13 0.38
N HIS A 120 8.59 -2.52 -0.29
CA HIS A 120 8.34 -2.74 -1.71
C HIS A 120 8.44 -1.40 -2.48
N VAL A 121 9.43 -1.28 -3.36
CA VAL A 121 9.60 -0.12 -4.25
C VAL A 121 9.42 -0.58 -5.69
N ARG A 122 8.50 0.05 -6.42
CA ARG A 122 8.22 -0.21 -7.83
C ARG A 122 7.87 1.09 -8.53
N MET A 123 8.24 1.19 -9.79
CA MET A 123 7.69 2.16 -10.74
C MET A 123 6.78 1.39 -11.67
N LEU A 124 5.56 1.87 -11.86
CA LEU A 124 4.57 1.27 -12.76
C LEU A 124 4.25 2.25 -13.88
N PRO A 125 3.91 1.77 -15.08
CA PRO A 125 3.33 2.62 -16.10
C PRO A 125 1.98 3.17 -15.61
N GLU A 126 1.58 4.33 -16.13
CA GLU A 126 0.36 5.05 -15.69
C GLU A 126 -0.92 4.21 -15.81
N SER A 127 -0.97 3.28 -16.76
CA SER A 127 -2.08 2.35 -16.96
C SER A 127 -2.16 1.22 -15.94
N GLU A 128 -1.13 1.05 -15.09
CA GLU A 128 -1.05 -0.01 -14.11
C GLU A 128 -1.18 0.55 -12.68
N HIS A 129 -1.98 -0.12 -11.87
CA HIS A 129 -2.16 0.21 -10.47
C HIS A 129 -1.76 -0.98 -9.60
N MET A 130 -1.15 -0.71 -8.45
CA MET A 130 -0.83 -1.74 -7.48
C MET A 130 -1.98 -1.89 -6.48
N ILE A 131 -2.54 -3.09 -6.39
CA ILE A 131 -3.57 -3.43 -5.41
C ILE A 131 -2.94 -4.34 -4.35
N PHE A 132 -2.88 -3.85 -3.11
CA PHE A 132 -2.47 -4.66 -1.97
C PHE A 132 -3.69 -5.34 -1.35
N VAL A 133 -3.93 -6.60 -1.69
CA VAL A 133 -4.93 -7.43 -0.99
C VAL A 133 -4.21 -8.15 0.16
N ARG A 134 -4.60 -7.84 1.42
CA ARG A 134 -4.07 -8.53 2.60
C ARG A 134 -4.31 -10.05 2.45
N GLY A 135 -3.23 -10.82 2.24
CA GLY A 135 -3.27 -12.29 2.08
C GLY A 135 -3.06 -12.82 0.64
N LEU A 136 -3.03 -11.96 -0.38
CA LEU A 136 -2.75 -12.35 -1.77
C LEU A 136 -2.21 -11.14 -2.53
N THR A 137 -0.90 -11.08 -2.79
CA THR A 137 -0.37 -10.07 -3.70
C THR A 137 -0.66 -10.51 -5.13
N VAL A 138 -1.71 -9.95 -5.75
CA VAL A 138 -2.04 -10.18 -7.16
C VAL A 138 -1.66 -8.94 -7.95
N THR A 139 -0.71 -9.07 -8.88
CA THR A 139 -0.43 -8.03 -9.87
C THR A 139 -1.33 -8.29 -11.08
N THR A 140 -2.41 -7.53 -11.22
CA THR A 140 -3.30 -7.63 -12.39
C THR A 140 -2.88 -6.59 -13.43
N LYS A 141 -2.48 -7.05 -14.62
CA LYS A 141 -2.40 -6.19 -15.79
C LYS A 141 -3.83 -5.83 -16.20
N VAL A 142 -4.23 -4.57 -16.03
CA VAL A 142 -5.53 -4.10 -16.50
C VAL A 142 -5.36 -3.77 -17.97
N GLU A 143 -5.88 -4.63 -18.86
CA GLU A 143 -6.03 -4.20 -20.24
C GLU A 143 -7.13 -3.12 -20.28
N PRO A 144 -6.90 -1.99 -20.97
CA PRO A 144 -7.90 -0.95 -21.08
C PRO A 144 -9.18 -1.58 -21.63
N ILE A 145 -10.30 -1.36 -20.94
CA ILE A 145 -11.61 -1.87 -21.33
C ILE A 145 -12.01 -1.18 -22.65
N ALA A 146 -11.48 -1.69 -23.76
CA ALA A 146 -12.10 -1.49 -25.06
C ALA A 146 -13.43 -2.24 -24.99
N ALA A 147 -14.53 -1.52 -25.24
CA ALA A 147 -15.90 -2.00 -25.20
C ALA A 147 -16.02 -3.47 -25.68
N PHE A 148 -16.32 -4.38 -24.76
CA PHE A 148 -16.64 -5.77 -25.11
C PHE A 148 -18.16 -5.94 -25.15
N PRO A 149 -18.81 -5.92 -26.32
CA PRO A 149 -20.01 -6.69 -26.51
C PRO A 149 -19.60 -8.18 -26.63
N ASN A 150 -19.95 -8.97 -25.62
CA ASN A 150 -19.93 -10.44 -25.63
C ASN A 150 -18.60 -11.12 -25.99
N GLN A 151 -17.80 -11.48 -24.99
CA GLN A 151 -16.91 -12.62 -25.13
C GLN A 151 -16.91 -13.48 -23.86
N GLN A 152 -17.35 -14.73 -24.01
CA GLN A 152 -17.38 -15.75 -22.99
C GLN A 152 -15.97 -15.95 -22.43
N VAL A 153 -15.82 -15.80 -21.11
CA VAL A 153 -14.60 -16.13 -20.37
C VAL A 153 -14.38 -17.64 -20.49
N ARG A 154 -13.42 -18.05 -21.30
CA ARG A 154 -12.86 -19.40 -21.25
C ARG A 154 -11.78 -19.44 -20.19
N SER A 155 -12.12 -20.03 -19.05
CA SER A 155 -11.17 -20.39 -17.99
C SER A 155 -10.14 -21.36 -18.56
N THR A 156 -8.90 -20.92 -18.73
CA THR A 156 -7.79 -21.83 -18.99
C THR A 156 -6.97 -21.91 -17.72
N SER A 157 -7.10 -23.03 -17.00
CA SER A 157 -6.21 -23.40 -15.91
C SER A 157 -4.83 -23.70 -16.49
N ILE A 158 -3.84 -22.87 -16.17
CA ILE A 158 -2.43 -23.15 -16.44
C ILE A 158 -1.84 -23.68 -15.13
N PHE A 159 -1.85 -25.00 -14.99
CA PHE A 159 -0.98 -25.76 -14.10
C PHE A 159 -0.53 -26.99 -14.87
N GLU A 160 0.71 -27.40 -14.59
CA GLU A 160 1.47 -28.53 -15.15
C GLU A 160 2.27 -28.21 -16.42
N ASP A 161 3.52 -27.77 -16.20
CA ASP A 161 4.67 -28.46 -16.81
C ASP A 161 5.94 -28.20 -15.97
N GLY A 162 6.79 -29.23 -15.91
CA GLY A 162 7.74 -29.49 -14.84
C GLY A 162 8.84 -28.45 -14.64
N PHE A 163 8.99 -28.00 -13.39
CA PHE A 163 10.19 -27.34 -12.91
C PHE A 163 11.18 -28.41 -12.41
N GLU A 164 12.18 -28.76 -13.23
CA GLU A 164 13.30 -29.59 -12.78
C GLU A 164 14.32 -28.76 -11.99
N PRO A 165 14.62 -29.10 -10.72
CA PRO A 165 15.52 -28.33 -9.87
C PRO A 165 17.03 -28.54 -10.14
N SER A 166 17.44 -28.97 -11.33
CA SER A 166 18.82 -29.40 -11.62
C SER A 166 19.82 -28.29 -11.99
N ASN A 167 19.38 -27.03 -12.16
CA ASN A 167 20.26 -25.90 -12.54
C ASN A 167 20.55 -24.92 -11.38
N PHE A 168 20.84 -25.44 -10.20
CA PHE A 168 21.37 -24.61 -9.11
C PHE A 168 22.87 -24.36 -9.35
N ILE A 169 23.21 -23.19 -9.91
CA ILE A 169 24.59 -22.72 -10.00
C ILE A 169 24.99 -22.19 -8.61
N PRO A 170 25.95 -22.81 -7.89
CA PRO A 170 26.40 -22.28 -6.61
C PRO A 170 27.07 -20.91 -6.82
N PHE A 171 26.72 -19.95 -5.97
CA PHE A 171 27.40 -18.66 -5.91
C PHE A 171 28.90 -18.85 -5.60
N PRO A 172 29.80 -18.16 -6.30
CA PRO A 172 31.22 -18.18 -5.96
C PRO A 172 31.43 -17.56 -4.58
N THR A 173 31.94 -18.36 -3.65
CA THR A 173 32.35 -17.92 -2.32
C THR A 173 33.54 -16.97 -2.48
N ASN A 174 33.30 -15.66 -2.44
CA ASN A 174 34.35 -14.66 -2.47
C ASN A 174 35.09 -14.66 -1.11
N GLN A 175 36.14 -15.48 -1.01
CA GLN A 175 37.14 -15.37 0.04
C GLN A 175 38.05 -14.17 -0.27
N HIS A 176 37.65 -12.98 0.19
CA HIS A 176 38.57 -11.86 0.34
C HIS A 176 39.16 -11.91 1.75
N GLU A 177 40.30 -12.59 1.87
CA GLU A 177 41.23 -12.42 2.98
C GLU A 177 41.66 -10.94 3.03
N ARG A 178 41.29 -10.24 4.10
CA ARG A 178 41.85 -8.92 4.38
C ARG A 178 43.24 -9.10 4.98
N PRO A 179 44.28 -8.40 4.48
CA PRO A 179 45.59 -8.44 5.10
C PRO A 179 45.53 -7.81 6.49
N ARG A 180 46.05 -8.54 7.50
CA ARG A 180 46.31 -8.00 8.83
C ARG A 180 47.44 -6.97 8.70
N MET A 181 47.13 -5.69 8.87
CA MET A 181 48.17 -4.70 9.15
C MET A 181 48.54 -4.79 10.63
N SER A 182 49.78 -5.20 10.87
CA SER A 182 50.48 -5.08 12.14
C SER A 182 51.03 -3.66 12.29
N SER A 183 50.68 -3.01 13.39
CA SER A 183 51.42 -1.88 13.97
C SER A 183 51.08 -1.79 15.44
#